data_AF-A0A7V9Z0L3-F1
#
_entry.id   AF-A0A7V9Z0L3-F1
#
_cell.length_a   1.000
_cell.length_b   1.000
_cell.length_c   1.000
_cell.angle_alpha   90.00
_cell.angle_beta   90.00
_cell.angle_gamma   90.00
#
_symmetry.space_group_name_H-M   'P 1'
#
loop_
_entity.id
_entity.type
_entity.pdbx_description
1 polymer ?
#
loop_
_entity_poly.entity_id
_entity_poly.type
_entity_poly.pdbx_seq_one_letter_code
_entity_poly.pdbx_strand_id
1 'polypeptide(L)'
;MILIKILVITICLTLGVIYLQSSLTKLRSIYAFKNIVQSYELLNNEYIEKAVALILPVLEIYIALSLILFKNLLLVSVMGGLLQIIFIVIMIIKYGKKLPYGCGCFGIQVPSKIDLKHIYLNICFFILFLCIGIYNVNVK
;
A
#
# COMPACT_ATOMS: atom_id res chain seq x y z
N MET A 1 20.60 -2.92 -21.04
CA MET A 1 19.14 -3.10 -21.27
C MET A 1 18.56 -4.35 -20.58
N ILE A 2 19.13 -5.54 -20.77
CA ILE A 2 18.63 -6.80 -20.17
C ILE A 2 18.62 -6.77 -18.63
N LEU A 3 19.69 -6.30 -17.99
CA LEU A 3 19.78 -6.26 -16.53
C LEU A 3 18.67 -5.41 -15.88
N ILE A 4 18.41 -4.22 -16.43
CA ILE A 4 17.36 -3.30 -15.93
C ILE A 4 15.97 -3.94 -16.07
N LYS A 5 15.72 -4.64 -17.19
CA LYS A 5 14.46 -5.34 -17.41
C LYS A 5 14.23 -6.43 -16.35
N ILE A 6 15.26 -7.24 -16.07
CA ILE A 6 15.19 -8.27 -15.02
C ILE A 6 14.90 -7.62 -13.66
N LEU A 7 15.62 -6.55 -13.33
CA LEU A 7 15.41 -5.83 -12.06
C LEU A 7 13.97 -5.33 -11.90
N VAL A 8 13.40 -4.68 -12.92
CA VAL A 8 12.01 -4.18 -12.88
C VAL A 8 11.02 -5.34 -12.77
N ILE A 9 11.25 -6.44 -13.48
CA ILE A 9 10.40 -7.63 -13.39
C ILE A 9 10.39 -8.16 -11.95
N THR A 10 11.56 -8.30 -11.32
CA THR A 10 11.67 -8.72 -9.92
C THR A 10 10.94 -7.76 -8.99
N ILE A 11 11.10 -6.44 -9.17
CA ILE A 11 10.39 -5.43 -8.38
C ILE A 11 8.87 -5.58 -8.51
N CYS A 12 8.34 -5.70 -9.73
CA CYS A 12 6.91 -5.88 -9.96
C CYS A 12 6.37 -7.14 -9.27
N LEU A 13 7.06 -8.28 -9.37
CA LEU A 13 6.63 -9.52 -8.73
C LEU A 13 6.64 -9.39 -7.20
N THR A 14 7.70 -8.81 -6.62
CA THR A 14 7.80 -8.62 -5.17
C THR A 14 6.71 -7.70 -4.63
N LEU A 15 6.52 -6.52 -5.24
CA LEU A 15 5.45 -5.59 -4.85
C LEU A 15 4.07 -6.19 -5.07
N GLY A 16 3.87 -6.90 -6.18
CA GLY A 16 2.61 -7.58 -6.49
C GLY A 16 2.23 -8.59 -5.42
N VAL A 17 3.16 -9.47 -5.01
CA VAL A 17 2.91 -10.45 -3.95
C VAL A 17 2.64 -9.77 -2.60
N ILE A 18 3.42 -8.75 -2.23
CA ILE A 18 3.23 -8.02 -0.97
C ILE A 18 1.85 -7.37 -0.92
N TYR A 19 1.45 -6.66 -1.97
CA TYR A 19 0.14 -6.01 -2.06
C TYR A 19 -1.00 -7.02 -2.08
N LEU A 20 -0.84 -8.14 -2.80
CA LEU A 20 -1.85 -9.20 -2.84
C LEU A 20 -2.05 -9.82 -1.47
N GLN A 21 -0.97 -10.16 -0.76
CA GLN A 21 -1.06 -10.72 0.58
C GLN A 21 -1.70 -9.71 1.56
N SER A 22 -1.27 -8.45 1.53
CA SER A 22 -1.82 -7.40 2.39
C SER A 22 -3.32 -7.20 2.14
N SER A 23 -3.75 -7.08 0.89
CA SER A 23 -5.15 -6.87 0.54
C SER A 23 -6.05 -8.06 0.85
N LEU A 24 -5.58 -9.29 0.63
CA LEU A 24 -6.31 -10.51 1.02
C LEU A 24 -6.54 -10.58 2.53
N THR A 25 -5.55 -10.18 3.34
CA THR A 25 -5.75 -10.13 4.80
C THR A 25 -6.81 -9.09 5.19
N LYS A 26 -6.83 -7.92 4.54
CA LYS A 26 -7.84 -6.86 4.78
C LYS A 26 -9.24 -7.30 4.37
N LEU A 27 -9.39 -7.98 3.24
CA LEU A 27 -10.68 -8.52 2.79
C LEU A 27 -11.21 -9.64 3.67
N ARG A 28 -10.34 -10.50 4.23
CA ARG A 28 -10.76 -11.58 5.10
C ARG A 28 -11.46 -11.08 6.37
N SER A 29 -11.13 -9.88 6.82
CA SER A 29 -11.76 -9.25 7.97
C SER A 29 -12.00 -7.75 7.73
N ILE A 30 -12.94 -7.43 6.84
CA ILE A 30 -13.35 -6.04 6.54
C ILE A 30 -13.69 -5.27 7.82
N TYR A 31 -14.37 -5.91 8.78
CA TYR A 31 -14.72 -5.30 10.06
C TYR A 31 -13.48 -4.92 10.89
N ALA A 32 -12.49 -5.81 10.97
CA ALA A 32 -11.25 -5.51 11.69
C ALA A 32 -10.43 -4.42 10.99
N PHE A 33 -10.46 -4.39 9.65
CA PHE A 33 -9.81 -3.33 8.88
C PHE A 33 -10.50 -1.98 9.05
N LYS A 34 -11.84 -1.94 9.11
CA LYS A 34 -12.60 -0.74 9.49
C LYS A 34 -12.15 -0.21 10.85
N ASN A 35 -11.97 -1.06 11.85
CA ASN A 35 -11.49 -0.64 13.17
C ASN A 35 -10.07 -0.04 13.13
N ILE A 36 -9.20 -0.55 12.25
CA ILE A 36 -7.90 0.05 11.98
C ILE A 36 -8.07 1.45 11.36
N VAL A 37 -8.90 1.57 10.31
CA VAL A 37 -9.20 2.87 9.67
C VAL A 37 -9.74 3.89 10.69
N GLN A 38 -10.64 3.44 11.57
CA GLN A 38 -11.21 4.24 12.66
C GLN A 38 -10.16 4.69 13.68
N SER A 39 -9.22 3.82 14.03
CA SER A 39 -8.16 4.15 14.98
C SER A 39 -7.21 5.25 14.50
N TYR A 40 -7.23 5.57 13.20
CA TYR A 40 -6.53 6.73 12.68
C TYR A 40 -7.24 8.05 13.00
N GLU A 41 -8.52 8.10 13.37
CA GLU A 41 -9.23 9.33 13.76
C GLU A 41 -9.07 10.49 12.73
N LEU A 42 -9.00 10.16 11.43
CA LEU A 42 -8.76 11.14 10.36
C LEU A 42 -10.04 11.55 9.63
N LEU A 43 -11.00 10.64 9.52
CA LEU A 43 -12.19 10.82 8.68
C LEU A 43 -13.42 11.26 9.49
N ASN A 44 -13.48 10.90 10.78
CA ASN A 44 -14.56 11.24 11.73
C ASN A 44 -15.98 11.03 11.17
N ASN A 45 -16.13 10.07 10.24
CA ASN A 45 -17.38 9.77 9.56
C ASN A 45 -17.44 8.27 9.24
N GLU A 46 -18.36 7.57 9.89
CA GLU A 46 -18.46 6.12 9.83
C GLU A 46 -18.75 5.60 8.41
N TYR A 47 -19.50 6.34 7.60
CA TYR A 47 -19.81 5.94 6.22
C TYR A 47 -18.56 6.01 5.33
N ILE A 48 -17.74 7.05 5.50
CA ILE A 48 -16.49 7.21 4.75
C ILE A 48 -15.49 6.14 5.19
N GLU A 49 -15.38 5.86 6.48
CA GLU A 49 -14.49 4.81 7.01
C GLU A 49 -14.86 3.42 6.49
N LYS A 50 -16.16 3.10 6.43
CA LYS A 50 -16.66 1.85 5.81
C LYS A 50 -16.31 1.79 4.33
N ALA A 51 -16.51 2.88 3.60
CA ALA A 51 -16.19 2.95 2.18
C ALA A 51 -14.69 2.74 1.94
N VAL A 52 -13.82 3.40 2.71
CA VAL A 52 -12.36 3.22 2.64
C VAL A 52 -11.97 1.78 2.97
N ALA A 53 -12.54 1.19 4.02
CA ALA A 53 -12.25 -0.19 4.40
C ALA A 53 -12.61 -1.23 3.32
N LEU A 54 -13.56 -0.91 2.44
CA LEU A 54 -13.99 -1.78 1.35
C LEU A 54 -13.25 -1.49 0.04
N ILE A 55 -13.11 -0.21 -0.34
CA ILE A 55 -12.53 0.21 -1.62
C ILE A 55 -11.02 0.01 -1.63
N LEU A 56 -10.35 0.29 -0.51
CA LEU A 56 -8.89 0.27 -0.46
C LEU A 56 -8.30 -1.12 -0.73
N PRO A 57 -8.79 -2.24 -0.14
CA PRO A 57 -8.29 -3.57 -0.48
C PRO A 57 -8.55 -3.96 -1.94
N VAL A 58 -9.68 -3.55 -2.52
CA VAL A 58 -9.99 -3.82 -3.94
C VAL A 58 -9.01 -3.08 -4.85
N LEU A 59 -8.68 -1.84 -4.52
CA LEU A 59 -7.68 -1.05 -5.23
C LEU A 59 -6.29 -1.70 -5.16
N GLU A 60 -5.91 -2.18 -3.98
CA GLU A 60 -4.64 -2.87 -3.77
C GLU A 60 -4.54 -4.19 -4.56
N ILE A 61 -5.64 -4.96 -4.66
CA ILE A 61 -5.69 -6.16 -5.50
C ILE A 61 -5.52 -5.82 -6.98
N TYR A 62 -6.19 -4.77 -7.44
CA TYR A 62 -6.04 -4.32 -8.83
C TYR A 62 -4.57 -3.96 -9.13
N ILE A 63 -3.94 -3.18 -8.25
CA ILE A 63 -2.51 -2.84 -8.35
C ILE A 63 -1.66 -4.12 -8.36
N ALA A 64 -1.91 -5.04 -7.43
CA ALA A 64 -1.15 -6.29 -7.32
C ALA A 64 -1.23 -7.15 -8.58
N LEU A 65 -2.44 -7.39 -9.09
CA LEU A 65 -2.65 -8.21 -10.29
C LEU A 65 -2.05 -7.56 -11.53
N SER A 66 -2.18 -6.25 -11.69
CA SER A 66 -1.54 -5.52 -12.79
C SER A 66 -0.02 -5.60 -12.75
N LEU A 67 0.60 -5.53 -11.56
CA LEU A 67 2.05 -5.71 -11.40
C LEU A 67 2.48 -7.15 -11.76
N ILE A 68 1.77 -8.16 -11.28
CA ILE A 68 2.08 -9.59 -11.53
C ILE A 68 1.91 -9.94 -13.01
N LEU A 69 0.87 -9.41 -13.65
CA LEU A 69 0.57 -9.65 -15.07
C LEU A 69 1.35 -8.72 -16.00
N PHE A 70 2.16 -7.79 -15.45
CA PHE A 70 2.89 -6.75 -16.19
C PHE A 70 1.99 -5.90 -17.10
N LYS A 71 0.73 -5.65 -16.69
CA LYS A 71 -0.26 -4.87 -17.44
C LYS A 71 -0.43 -3.50 -16.83
N ASN A 72 -0.63 -2.48 -17.69
CA ASN A 72 -0.91 -1.10 -17.28
C ASN A 72 0.10 -0.54 -16.26
N LEU A 73 1.38 -0.92 -16.36
CA LEU A 73 2.43 -0.61 -15.38
C LEU A 73 2.54 0.89 -15.04
N LEU A 74 2.31 1.78 -16.01
CA LEU A 74 2.34 3.23 -15.77
C LEU A 74 1.20 3.65 -14.84
N LEU A 75 -0.03 3.23 -15.17
CA LEU A 75 -1.21 3.55 -14.37
C LEU A 75 -1.06 3.02 -12.93
N VAL A 76 -0.67 1.75 -12.78
CA VAL A 76 -0.54 1.16 -11.44
C VAL A 76 0.66 1.68 -10.67
N SER A 77 1.71 2.16 -11.36
CA SER A 77 2.81 2.87 -10.70
C SER A 77 2.37 4.20 -10.09
N VAL A 78 1.52 4.96 -10.79
CA VAL A 78 0.94 6.20 -10.28
C VAL A 78 -0.03 5.91 -9.13
N MET A 79 -0.93 4.94 -9.30
CA MET A 79 -1.89 4.57 -8.25
C MET A 79 -1.19 4.07 -6.97
N GLY A 80 -0.23 3.16 -7.12
CA GLY A 80 0.57 2.65 -6.00
C GLY A 80 1.40 3.74 -5.33
N GLY A 81 2.02 4.61 -6.11
CA GLY A 81 2.77 5.76 -5.61
C GLY A 81 1.90 6.73 -4.80
N LEU A 82 0.72 7.10 -5.32
CA LEU A 82 -0.24 7.95 -4.60
C LEU A 82 -0.71 7.31 -3.30
N LEU A 83 -0.98 6.00 -3.32
CA LEU A 83 -1.35 5.26 -2.12
C LEU A 83 -0.26 5.36 -1.04
N GLN A 84 1.01 5.17 -1.45
CA GLN A 84 2.15 5.26 -0.55
C GLN A 84 2.34 6.67 0.01
N ILE A 85 2.13 7.72 -0.79
CA ILE A 85 2.17 9.11 -0.29
C ILE A 85 1.13 9.31 0.82
N ILE A 86 -0.12 8.86 0.59
CA ILE A 86 -1.19 8.96 1.59
C ILE A 86 -0.77 8.24 2.88
N PHE A 87 -0.27 7.01 2.79
CA PHE A 87 0.20 6.26 3.95
C PHE A 87 1.37 6.95 4.67
N ILE A 88 2.35 7.49 3.94
CA ILE A 88 3.48 8.23 4.52
C ILE A 88 2.97 9.42 5.34
N VAL A 89 2.06 10.22 4.78
CA VAL A 89 1.46 11.36 5.47
C VAL A 89 0.76 10.92 6.75
N ILE A 90 -0.03 9.84 6.70
CA ILE A 90 -0.72 9.28 7.87
C ILE A 90 0.30 8.83 8.94
N MET A 91 1.36 8.13 8.54
CA MET A 91 2.40 7.65 9.46
C MET A 91 3.17 8.80 10.12
N ILE A 92 3.42 9.89 9.40
CA ILE A 92 4.04 11.10 9.94
C ILE A 92 3.11 11.77 10.96
N ILE A 93 1.83 11.96 10.63
CA ILE A 93 0.84 12.59 11.53
C ILE A 93 0.65 11.78 12.81
N LYS A 94 0.71 10.45 12.71
CA LYS A 94 0.51 9.53 13.86
C LYS A 94 1.83 8.99 14.43
N TYR A 95 2.95 9.60 14.08
CA TYR A 95 4.26 9.18 14.58
C TYR A 95 4.30 9.20 16.11
N GLY A 96 4.85 8.14 16.70
CA GLY A 96 4.95 7.99 18.15
C GLY A 96 3.65 7.55 18.85
N LYS A 97 2.48 7.55 18.16
CA LYS A 97 1.22 7.05 18.71
C LYS A 97 1.16 5.52 18.66
N LYS A 98 0.51 4.92 19.66
CA LYS A 98 0.18 3.49 19.67
C LYS A 98 -1.18 3.30 19.03
N LEU A 99 -1.24 2.54 17.94
CA LEU A 99 -2.51 2.16 17.32
C LEU A 99 -2.96 0.82 17.93
N PRO A 100 -4.19 0.76 18.51
CA PRO A 100 -4.67 -0.43 19.20
C PRO A 100 -4.82 -1.64 18.26
N TYR A 101 -5.08 -1.40 16.98
CA TYR A 101 -5.30 -2.45 15.97
C TYR A 101 -4.14 -2.59 14.97
N GLY A 102 -3.05 -1.85 15.18
CA GLY A 102 -1.87 -1.83 14.31
C GLY A 102 -1.98 -0.87 13.12
N CYS A 103 -0.97 -0.88 12.23
CA CYS A 103 -0.93 -0.04 11.03
C CYS A 103 -1.77 -0.57 9.86
N GLY A 104 -2.18 -1.85 9.90
CA GLY A 104 -2.98 -2.49 8.86
C GLY A 104 -2.24 -2.87 7.58
N CYS A 105 -0.96 -2.53 7.42
CA CYS A 105 -0.18 -2.89 6.23
C CYS A 105 0.39 -4.32 6.28
N PHE A 106 0.79 -4.82 7.46
CA PHE A 106 1.50 -6.11 7.64
C PHE A 106 0.93 -6.99 8.74
N GLY A 107 -0.30 -6.72 9.18
CA GLY A 107 -0.94 -7.45 10.26
C GLY A 107 -2.20 -6.73 10.70
N ILE A 108 -3.22 -7.51 11.03
CA ILE A 108 -4.48 -7.03 11.58
C ILE A 108 -4.47 -7.40 13.07
N GLN A 109 -4.93 -6.48 13.93
CA GLN A 109 -5.12 -6.70 15.37
C GLN A 109 -3.84 -6.92 16.20
N VAL A 110 -2.66 -6.57 15.69
CA VAL A 110 -1.45 -6.51 16.50
C VAL A 110 -1.20 -5.06 16.90
N PRO A 111 -1.35 -4.69 18.18
CA PRO A 111 -1.06 -3.32 18.63
C PRO A 111 0.37 -2.95 18.27
N SER A 112 0.54 -1.86 17.54
CA SER A 112 1.86 -1.41 17.10
C SER A 112 2.03 0.08 17.34
N LYS A 113 3.20 0.46 17.87
CA LYS A 113 3.63 1.86 17.87
C LYS A 113 4.07 2.24 16.47
N ILE A 114 3.58 3.36 15.96
CA ILE A 114 4.09 3.92 14.72
C ILE A 114 5.49 4.46 14.98
N ASP A 115 6.45 3.83 14.34
CA ASP A 115 7.88 4.07 14.45
C ASP A 115 8.51 4.33 13.07
N LEU A 116 9.75 4.81 13.03
CA LEU A 116 10.48 5.18 11.82
C LEU A 116 10.51 4.08 10.77
N LYS A 117 10.51 2.80 11.19
CA LYS A 117 10.44 1.64 10.29
C LYS A 117 9.24 1.70 9.33
N HIS A 118 8.09 2.16 9.81
CA HIS A 118 6.87 2.25 8.99
C HIS A 118 7.03 3.33 7.93
N ILE A 119 7.53 4.50 8.30
CA ILE A 119 7.76 5.61 7.37
C ILE A 119 8.78 5.21 6.31
N TYR A 120 9.93 4.66 6.74
CA TYR A 120 10.98 4.19 5.84
C TYR A 120 10.48 3.15 4.84
N LEU A 121 9.70 2.17 5.31
CA LEU A 121 9.17 1.12 4.44
C LEU A 121 8.21 1.66 3.36
N ASN A 122 7.30 2.58 3.73
CA ASN A 122 6.40 3.19 2.75
C ASN A 122 7.17 4.09 1.76
N ILE A 123 8.24 4.77 2.19
CA ILE A 123 9.14 5.51 1.29
C ILE A 123 9.83 4.56 0.31
N CYS A 124 10.33 3.41 0.79
CA CYS A 124 10.93 2.39 -0.09
C CYS A 124 9.93 1.92 -1.15
N PHE A 125 8.68 1.61 -0.77
CA PHE A 125 7.66 1.23 -1.74
C PHE A 125 7.33 2.34 -2.72
N PHE A 126 7.24 3.59 -2.27
CA PHE A 126 7.05 4.74 -3.14
C PHE A 126 8.15 4.84 -4.21
N ILE A 127 9.42 4.72 -3.79
CA ILE A 127 10.57 4.74 -4.70
C ILE A 127 10.48 3.60 -5.71
N LEU A 128 10.12 2.38 -5.29
CA LEU A 128 9.97 1.25 -6.18
C LEU A 128 8.88 1.47 -7.24
N PHE A 129 7.72 2.03 -6.85
CA PHE A 129 6.69 2.42 -7.81
C PHE A 129 7.18 3.50 -8.78
N LEU A 130 7.93 4.50 -8.30
CA LEU A 130 8.52 5.54 -9.13
C LEU A 130 9.51 4.97 -10.16
N CYS A 131 10.35 4.01 -9.75
CA CYS A 131 11.26 3.30 -10.66
C CYS A 131 10.51 2.54 -11.77
N ILE A 132 9.40 1.85 -11.44
CA ILE A 132 8.57 1.18 -12.44
C ILE A 132 7.98 2.19 -13.44
N GLY A 133 7.45 3.31 -12.93
CA GLY A 133 6.86 4.37 -13.75
C GLY A 133 7.87 4.98 -14.72
N ILE A 134 9.05 5.38 -14.22
CA ILE A 134 10.13 5.95 -15.04
C ILE A 134 10.60 4.95 -16.10
N TYR A 135 10.79 3.68 -15.73
CA TYR A 135 11.18 2.65 -16.69
C TYR A 135 10.17 2.50 -17.82
N ASN A 136 8.87 2.48 -17.50
CA ASN A 136 7.83 2.31 -18.51
C ASN A 136 7.69 3.53 -19.44
N VAL A 137 7.97 4.75 -18.96
CA VAL A 137 8.01 5.96 -19.80
C VAL A 137 9.20 5.92 -20.76
N ASN A 138 10.37 5.50 -20.29
CA ASN A 138 11.60 5.52 -21.09
C ASN A 138 11.75 4.36 -22.09
N VAL A 139 10.96 3.29 -21.94
CA VAL A 139 11.04 2.09 -22.79
C VAL A 139 9.94 2.05 -23.86
N LYS A 140 8.91 2.89 -23.73
CA LYS A 140 7.95 3.15 -24.80
C LYS A 140 8.53 4.13 -25.83
#